data_AF-A0A9N8EC70-F1
#
_entry.id   AF-A0A9N8EC70-F1
#
_cell.length_a   1.000
_cell.length_b   1.000
_cell.length_c   1.000
_cell.angle_alpha   90.00
_cell.angle_beta   90.00
_cell.angle_gamma   90.00
#
_symmetry.space_group_name_H-M   'P 1'
#
loop_
_entity.id
_entity.type
_entity.pdbx_description
1 polymer ?
#
loop_
_entity_poly.entity_id
_entity_poly.type
_entity_poly.pdbx_seq_one_letter_code
_entity_poly.pdbx_strand_id
1 'polypeptide(L)'
;MVQQLNIARLVLVLVTILPSAAFVSSTGSTTGRPRSCKLAAVTEEQVLAAVERAEALWADSLEARKNADEAAGKAEAARAGADGDHDSSHLNPKIVNLASVADSMEADSFVEQAMKFSEKADDIEAKAEAALEETENLLERHLMDFPNSPLAE
;
A
#
# COMPACT_ATOMS: atom_id res chain seq x y z
N MET A 1 28.25 -13.04 14.07
CA MET A 1 28.43 -12.92 12.60
C MET A 1 27.88 -14.17 11.91
N VAL A 2 26.57 -14.27 11.74
CA VAL A 2 25.94 -15.22 10.80
C VAL A 2 24.60 -14.61 10.42
N GLN A 3 24.43 -14.16 9.16
CA GLN A 3 23.16 -14.08 8.41
C GLN A 3 23.37 -13.29 7.11
N GLN A 4 24.08 -13.89 6.16
CA GLN A 4 24.28 -13.38 4.79
C GLN A 4 24.05 -14.48 3.75
N LEU A 5 23.26 -15.51 4.06
CA LEU A 5 22.94 -16.60 3.14
C LEU A 5 21.43 -16.83 3.17
N ASN A 6 20.67 -16.14 2.30
CA ASN A 6 19.40 -16.65 1.74
C ASN A 6 18.68 -15.72 0.72
N ILE A 7 19.34 -14.71 0.14
CA ILE A 7 18.70 -13.85 -0.88
C ILE A 7 18.87 -14.42 -2.31
N ALA A 8 19.80 -15.36 -2.53
CA ALA A 8 20.16 -15.80 -3.88
C ALA A 8 19.29 -16.93 -4.48
N ARG A 9 18.25 -17.42 -3.80
CA ARG A 9 17.42 -18.53 -4.31
C ARG A 9 16.01 -18.14 -4.78
N LEU A 10 15.58 -16.89 -4.64
CA LEU A 10 14.24 -16.48 -5.07
C LEU A 10 14.18 -15.93 -6.52
N VAL A 11 15.34 -15.60 -7.12
CA VAL A 11 15.39 -14.92 -8.44
C VAL A 11 15.44 -15.91 -9.62
N LEU A 12 15.59 -17.22 -9.37
CA LEU A 12 15.79 -18.22 -10.43
C LEU A 12 14.51 -18.91 -10.93
N VAL A 13 13.33 -18.29 -10.77
CA VAL A 13 12.07 -18.80 -11.38
C VAL A 13 11.47 -17.76 -12.34
N LEU A 14 12.28 -16.81 -12.81
CA LEU A 14 11.86 -15.74 -13.74
C LEU A 14 12.09 -16.06 -15.22
N VAL A 15 12.56 -17.24 -15.62
CA VAL A 15 12.87 -17.51 -17.03
C VAL A 15 12.47 -18.93 -17.42
N THR A 16 11.82 -19.03 -18.59
CA THR A 16 11.26 -20.22 -19.23
C THR A 16 9.87 -20.56 -18.67
N ILE A 17 8.77 -20.34 -19.39
CA ILE A 17 8.40 -21.08 -20.59
C ILE A 17 7.45 -20.22 -21.45
N LEU A 18 7.91 -19.82 -22.65
CA LEU A 18 7.03 -19.60 -23.80
C LEU A 18 6.66 -20.99 -24.35
N PRO A 19 5.42 -21.18 -24.84
CA PRO A 19 5.28 -21.22 -26.30
C PRO A 19 3.99 -20.61 -26.86
N SER A 20 4.17 -20.02 -28.04
CA SER A 20 3.29 -20.11 -29.21
C SER A 20 1.84 -19.63 -29.10
N ALA A 21 1.66 -18.36 -29.47
CA ALA A 21 0.42 -17.87 -30.06
C ALA A 21 0.17 -18.58 -31.40
N ALA A 22 -0.58 -19.68 -31.38
CA ALA A 22 -1.24 -20.22 -32.56
C ALA A 22 -2.60 -19.54 -32.69
N PHE A 23 -2.65 -18.54 -33.56
CA PHE A 23 -3.88 -17.98 -34.10
C PHE A 23 -4.57 -19.07 -34.94
N VAL A 24 -5.68 -19.61 -34.44
CA VAL A 24 -6.64 -20.38 -35.24
C VAL A 24 -8.04 -19.80 -35.00
N SER A 25 -8.49 -19.03 -35.99
CA SER A 25 -9.91 -18.76 -36.22
C SER A 25 -10.58 -20.05 -36.65
N SER A 26 -11.64 -20.48 -35.97
CA SER A 26 -12.61 -21.40 -36.56
C SER A 26 -14.00 -21.24 -35.94
N THR A 27 -14.85 -20.55 -36.70
CA THR A 27 -16.24 -20.91 -37.07
C THR A 27 -17.21 -21.52 -36.05
N GLY A 28 -18.43 -20.97 -36.02
CA GLY A 28 -19.66 -21.75 -35.80
C GLY A 28 -20.53 -21.14 -34.70
N SER A 29 -21.60 -20.42 -35.07
CA SER A 29 -22.94 -20.97 -35.32
C SER A 29 -23.78 -21.10 -34.04
N THR A 30 -24.76 -20.20 -33.96
CA THR A 30 -26.18 -20.47 -33.67
C THR A 30 -26.51 -21.60 -32.69
N THR A 31 -27.05 -21.27 -31.53
CA THR A 31 -28.40 -21.69 -31.08
C THR A 31 -28.63 -21.25 -29.62
N GLY A 32 -29.87 -20.84 -29.36
CA GLY A 32 -30.29 -20.35 -28.06
C GLY A 32 -30.17 -21.39 -26.95
N ARG A 33 -29.77 -20.90 -25.77
CA ARG A 33 -30.09 -21.50 -24.49
C ARG A 33 -30.29 -20.33 -23.52
N PRO A 34 -31.37 -20.29 -22.73
CA PRO A 34 -31.49 -19.28 -21.68
C PRO A 34 -30.27 -19.46 -20.78
N ARG A 35 -29.46 -18.40 -20.67
CA ARG A 35 -28.39 -18.32 -19.68
C ARG A 35 -29.08 -18.42 -18.33
N SER A 36 -29.16 -19.64 -17.80
CA SER A 36 -29.21 -19.85 -16.36
C SER A 36 -28.09 -18.98 -15.80
N CYS A 37 -28.47 -17.93 -15.07
CA CYS A 37 -27.57 -17.19 -14.22
C CYS A 37 -27.09 -18.19 -13.16
N LYS A 38 -26.12 -19.04 -13.50
CA LYS A 38 -25.26 -19.65 -12.51
C LYS A 38 -24.56 -18.47 -11.88
N LEU A 39 -25.04 -18.04 -10.72
CA LEU A 39 -24.23 -17.28 -9.78
C LEU A 39 -22.92 -18.07 -9.70
N ALA A 40 -21.84 -17.48 -10.20
CA ALA A 40 -20.54 -18.14 -10.15
C ALA A 40 -20.23 -18.37 -8.67
N ALA A 41 -20.05 -19.64 -8.29
CA ALA A 41 -19.70 -20.00 -6.92
C ALA A 41 -18.37 -19.32 -6.58
N VAL A 42 -18.27 -18.77 -5.37
CA VAL A 42 -17.03 -18.12 -4.93
C VAL A 42 -16.01 -19.21 -4.60
N THR A 43 -14.88 -19.21 -5.32
CA THR A 43 -13.83 -20.22 -5.09
C THR A 43 -12.87 -19.77 -3.98
N GLU A 44 -12.17 -20.73 -3.38
CA GLU A 44 -11.14 -20.45 -2.38
C GLU A 44 -10.06 -19.51 -2.92
N GLU A 45 -9.66 -19.66 -4.19
CA GLU A 45 -8.65 -18.77 -4.78
C GLU A 45 -9.12 -17.31 -4.87
N GLN A 46 -10.42 -17.07 -5.02
CA GLN A 46 -10.99 -15.73 -5.05
C GLN A 46 -10.97 -15.08 -3.66
N VAL A 47 -11.25 -15.86 -2.61
CA VAL A 47 -11.15 -15.40 -1.22
C VAL A 47 -9.70 -15.09 -0.88
N LEU A 48 -8.76 -16.01 -1.17
CA LEU A 48 -7.33 -15.82 -0.92
C LEU A 48 -6.76 -14.61 -1.67
N ALA A 49 -7.08 -14.45 -2.96
CA ALA A 49 -6.64 -13.29 -3.73
C ALA A 49 -7.23 -11.97 -3.21
N ALA A 50 -8.42 -12.00 -2.60
CA ALA A 50 -8.99 -10.82 -1.97
C ALA A 50 -8.30 -10.51 -0.63
N VAL A 51 -7.92 -11.53 0.16
CA VAL A 51 -7.12 -11.36 1.40
C VAL A 51 -5.76 -10.77 1.07
N GLU A 52 -5.04 -11.31 0.09
CA GLU A 52 -3.74 -10.79 -0.33
C GLU A 52 -3.81 -9.32 -0.77
N ARG A 53 -4.90 -8.92 -1.44
CA ARG A 53 -5.14 -7.51 -1.80
C ARG A 53 -5.35 -6.62 -0.58
N ALA A 54 -6.15 -7.08 0.39
CA ALA A 54 -6.39 -6.33 1.63
C ALA A 54 -5.10 -6.19 2.45
N GLU A 55 -4.30 -7.26 2.58
CA GLU A 55 -3.01 -7.23 3.26
C GLU A 55 -2.01 -6.28 2.59
N ALA A 56 -1.95 -6.26 1.26
CA ALA A 56 -1.09 -5.34 0.52
C ALA A 56 -1.48 -3.87 0.78
N LEU A 57 -2.79 -3.56 0.77
CA LEU A 57 -3.28 -2.21 1.07
C LEU A 57 -2.96 -1.78 2.50
N TRP A 58 -3.05 -2.69 3.47
CA TRP A 58 -2.64 -2.42 4.85
C TRP A 58 -1.14 -2.16 4.99
N ALA A 59 -0.30 -2.91 4.26
CA ALA A 59 1.14 -2.68 4.22
C ALA A 59 1.46 -1.28 3.65
N ASP A 60 0.80 -0.90 2.55
CA ASP A 60 0.97 0.41 1.90
C ASP A 60 0.51 1.57 2.81
N SER A 61 -0.60 1.40 3.55
CA SER A 61 -1.05 2.37 4.55
C SER A 61 0.01 2.58 5.64
N LEU A 62 0.55 1.49 6.18
CA LEU A 62 1.55 1.55 7.24
C LEU A 62 2.85 2.21 6.77
N GLU A 63 3.25 2.00 5.52
CA GLU A 63 4.36 2.73 4.90
C GLU A 63 4.05 4.24 4.77
N ALA A 64 2.84 4.59 4.33
CA ALA A 64 2.41 5.99 4.24
C ALA A 64 2.42 6.70 5.61
N ARG A 65 1.96 6.02 6.67
CA ARG A 65 2.04 6.53 8.06
C ARG A 65 3.47 6.75 8.50
N LYS A 66 4.38 5.79 8.25
CA LYS A 66 5.81 5.96 8.56
C LYS A 66 6.41 7.16 7.86
N ASN A 67 6.06 7.38 6.59
CA ASN A 67 6.54 8.55 5.84
C ASN A 67 5.97 9.87 6.40
N ALA A 68 4.71 9.88 6.85
CA ALA A 68 4.12 11.02 7.53
C ALA A 68 4.84 11.33 8.86
N ASP A 69 5.11 10.30 9.66
CA ASP A 69 5.83 10.43 10.93
C ASP A 69 7.27 10.91 10.72
N GLU A 70 7.97 10.41 9.69
CA GLU A 70 9.31 10.87 9.35
C GLU A 70 9.32 12.35 8.92
N ALA A 71 8.35 12.76 8.11
CA ALA A 71 8.20 14.16 7.71
C ALA A 71 7.85 15.06 8.92
N ALA A 72 6.98 14.60 9.81
CA ALA A 72 6.66 15.31 11.04
C ALA A 72 7.88 15.44 11.96
N GLY A 73 8.66 14.37 12.11
CA GLY A 73 9.91 14.39 12.88
C GLY A 73 10.95 15.36 12.30
N LYS A 74 11.05 15.46 10.97
CA LYS A 74 11.90 16.47 10.31
C LYS A 74 11.42 17.89 10.56
N ALA A 75 10.10 18.12 10.55
CA ALA A 75 9.53 19.42 10.88
C ALA A 75 9.84 19.82 12.34
N GLU A 76 9.71 18.88 13.27
CA GLU A 76 10.03 19.11 14.69
C GLU A 76 11.52 19.39 14.89
N ALA A 77 12.41 18.65 14.21
CA ALA A 77 13.84 18.88 14.25
C ALA A 77 14.25 20.25 13.66
N ALA A 78 13.62 20.69 12.56
CA ALA A 78 13.86 22.00 11.98
C ALA A 78 13.43 23.14 12.93
N ARG A 79 12.31 22.98 13.63
CA ARG A 79 11.86 23.94 14.66
C ARG A 79 12.75 23.94 15.89
N ALA A 80 13.18 22.76 16.36
CA ALA A 80 14.09 22.64 17.49
C ALA A 80 15.49 23.20 17.17
N GLY A 81 15.95 23.12 15.92
CA GLY A 81 17.19 23.76 15.45
C GLY A 81 17.09 25.28 15.37
N ALA A 82 15.89 25.85 15.16
CA ALA A 82 15.67 27.30 15.22
C ALA A 82 15.76 27.86 16.65
N ASP A 83 15.37 27.07 17.66
CA ASP A 83 15.43 27.44 19.09
C ASP A 83 16.75 27.02 19.78
N GLY A 84 17.46 26.04 19.21
CA GLY A 84 18.67 25.45 19.76
C GLY A 84 19.94 25.90 19.05
N ASP A 85 20.74 26.71 19.74
CA ASP A 85 22.20 26.82 19.54
C ASP A 85 22.70 27.65 18.34
N HIS A 86 21.95 28.67 17.92
CA HIS A 86 22.59 29.78 17.21
C HIS A 86 23.34 30.67 18.22
N ASP A 87 24.58 30.28 18.57
CA ASP A 87 25.62 31.20 19.07
C ASP A 87 25.89 32.26 17.98
N SER A 88 24.96 33.17 17.87
CA SER A 88 24.86 34.24 16.87
C SER A 88 25.43 35.54 17.42
N SER A 89 26.13 35.48 18.56
CA SER A 89 26.80 36.60 19.22
C SER A 89 27.78 37.34 18.29
N HIS A 90 28.20 36.71 17.18
CA HIS A 90 29.10 37.25 16.17
C HIS A 90 28.43 37.62 14.84
N LEU A 91 27.14 37.33 14.66
CA LEU A 91 26.43 37.52 13.38
C LEU A 91 25.58 38.80 13.39
N ASN A 92 25.49 39.44 12.21
CA ASN A 92 24.66 40.63 12.04
C ASN A 92 23.18 40.26 12.29
N PRO A 93 22.42 41.00 13.12
CA PRO A 93 21.03 40.68 13.45
C PRO A 93 20.11 40.54 12.23
N LYS A 94 20.43 41.19 11.10
CA LYS A 94 19.69 41.00 9.83
C LYS A 94 19.86 39.60 9.24
N ILE A 95 21.02 38.96 9.43
CA ILE A 95 21.32 37.61 8.93
C ILE A 95 20.66 36.57 9.84
N VAL A 96 20.66 36.81 11.15
CA VAL A 96 19.97 35.94 12.12
C VAL A 96 18.46 35.89 11.85
N ASN A 97 17.84 37.05 11.56
CA ASN A 97 16.42 37.10 11.16
C ASN A 97 16.13 36.41 9.81
N LEU A 98 17.09 36.35 8.88
CA LEU A 98 16.91 35.65 7.60
C LEU A 98 17.02 34.13 7.78
N ALA A 99 17.95 33.67 8.62
CA ALA A 99 18.11 32.26 8.97
C ALA A 99 16.88 31.72 9.68
N SER A 100 16.37 32.42 10.70
CA SER A 100 15.17 31.98 11.42
C SER A 100 13.92 31.92 10.53
N VAL A 101 13.80 32.83 9.56
CA VAL A 101 12.71 32.82 8.58
C VAL A 101 12.86 31.64 7.62
N ALA A 102 14.09 31.34 7.16
CA ALA A 102 14.35 30.18 6.30
C ALA A 102 14.03 28.86 7.01
N ASP A 103 14.45 28.70 8.28
CA ASP A 103 14.18 27.50 9.07
C ASP A 103 12.68 27.32 9.35
N SER A 104 11.94 28.42 9.59
CA SER A 104 10.48 28.37 9.72
C SER A 104 9.78 27.96 8.42
N MET A 105 10.27 28.42 7.27
CA MET A 105 9.72 28.08 5.96
C MET A 105 10.00 26.61 5.60
N GLU A 106 11.17 26.10 5.97
CA GLU A 106 11.53 24.70 5.77
C GLU A 106 10.73 23.78 6.69
N ALA A 107 10.55 24.15 7.96
CA ALA A 107 9.68 23.44 8.88
C ALA A 107 8.22 23.39 8.39
N ASP A 108 7.68 24.50 7.91
CA ASP A 108 6.31 24.55 7.39
C ASP A 108 6.15 23.70 6.11
N SER A 109 7.20 23.59 5.28
CA SER A 109 7.20 22.66 4.14
C SER A 109 7.16 21.19 4.57
N PHE A 110 7.88 20.81 5.63
CA PHE A 110 7.82 19.47 6.18
C PHE A 110 6.47 19.16 6.84
N VAL A 111 5.85 20.14 7.50
CA VAL A 111 4.48 20.01 8.03
C VAL A 111 3.49 19.76 6.89
N GLU A 112 3.57 20.51 5.79
CA GLU A 112 2.69 20.32 4.63
C GLU A 112 2.88 18.92 4.01
N GLN A 113 4.11 18.42 3.93
CA GLN A 113 4.39 17.06 3.46
C GLN A 113 3.82 15.99 4.41
N ALA A 114 3.99 16.17 5.72
CA ALA A 114 3.44 15.26 6.72
C ALA A 114 1.91 15.18 6.62
N MET A 115 1.22 16.32 6.44
CA MET A 115 -0.22 16.35 6.23
C MET A 115 -0.63 15.60 4.96
N LYS A 116 0.07 15.79 3.83
CA LYS A 116 -0.21 15.07 2.58
C LYS A 116 0.01 13.56 2.71
N PHE A 117 1.07 13.13 3.40
CA PHE A 117 1.30 11.70 3.65
C PHE A 117 0.27 11.11 4.61
N SER A 118 -0.18 11.88 5.61
CA SER A 118 -1.25 11.46 6.51
C SER A 118 -2.59 11.31 5.78
N GLU A 119 -2.98 12.29 4.96
CA GLU A 119 -4.21 12.20 4.16
C GLU A 119 -4.16 11.01 3.19
N LYS A 120 -3.01 10.79 2.55
CA LYS A 120 -2.81 9.62 1.71
C LYS A 120 -2.89 8.30 2.50
N ALA A 121 -2.40 8.27 3.74
CA ALA A 121 -2.54 7.11 4.60
C ALA A 121 -4.02 6.85 4.93
N ASP A 122 -4.78 7.88 5.30
CA ASP A 122 -6.22 7.79 5.59
C ASP A 122 -6.99 7.25 4.37
N ASP A 123 -6.67 7.72 3.17
CA ASP A 123 -7.27 7.24 1.91
C ASP A 123 -6.97 5.76 1.62
N ILE A 124 -5.77 5.30 1.96
CA ILE A 124 -5.37 3.90 1.77
C ILE A 124 -6.02 3.03 2.85
N GLU A 125 -6.08 3.48 4.10
CA GLU A 125 -6.79 2.80 5.20
C GLU A 125 -8.27 2.60 4.83
N ALA A 126 -8.95 3.62 4.30
CA ALA A 126 -10.32 3.49 3.86
C ALA A 126 -10.51 2.43 2.75
N LYS A 127 -9.54 2.31 1.84
CA LYS A 127 -9.55 1.27 0.79
C LYS A 127 -9.23 -0.11 1.34
N ALA A 128 -8.34 -0.20 2.31
CA ALA A 128 -7.99 -1.44 2.98
C ALA A 128 -9.18 -1.98 3.76
N GLU A 129 -9.92 -1.11 4.47
CA GLU A 129 -11.15 -1.46 5.18
C GLU A 129 -12.23 -1.97 4.20
N ALA A 130 -12.44 -1.26 3.09
CA ALA A 130 -13.40 -1.69 2.07
C ALA A 130 -13.01 -3.04 1.42
N ALA A 131 -11.71 -3.28 1.22
CA ALA A 131 -11.21 -4.56 0.72
C ALA A 131 -11.39 -5.69 1.76
N LEU A 132 -11.27 -5.37 3.05
CA LEU A 132 -11.54 -6.29 4.15
C LEU A 132 -13.02 -6.68 4.19
N GLU A 133 -13.92 -5.70 4.07
CA GLU A 133 -15.37 -5.95 3.97
C GLU A 133 -15.70 -6.80 2.73
N GLU A 134 -15.06 -6.55 1.58
CA GLU A 134 -15.20 -7.40 0.39
C GLU A 134 -14.74 -8.85 0.67
N THR A 135 -13.66 -9.03 1.42
CA THR A 135 -13.16 -10.36 1.77
C THR A 135 -14.09 -11.11 2.72
N GLU A 136 -14.61 -10.43 3.74
CA GLU A 136 -15.58 -11.02 4.66
C GLU A 136 -16.84 -11.48 3.92
N ASN A 137 -17.36 -10.65 3.01
CA ASN A 137 -18.50 -11.00 2.17
C ASN A 137 -18.21 -12.20 1.24
N LEU A 138 -17.02 -12.25 0.65
CA LEU A 138 -16.60 -13.37 -0.19
C LEU A 138 -16.44 -14.66 0.62
N LEU A 139 -15.89 -14.57 1.82
CA LEU A 139 -15.74 -15.69 2.73
C LEU A 139 -17.11 -16.22 3.17
N GLU A 140 -18.02 -15.34 3.61
CA GLU A 140 -19.38 -15.75 3.99
C GLU A 140 -20.09 -16.47 2.85
N ARG A 141 -19.95 -15.95 1.63
CA ARG A 141 -20.53 -16.55 0.43
C ARG A 141 -19.88 -17.88 0.06
N HIS A 142 -18.56 -18.00 0.20
CA HIS A 142 -17.85 -19.26 0.03
C HIS A 142 -18.31 -20.32 1.04
N LEU A 143 -18.54 -19.94 2.31
CA LEU A 143 -19.05 -20.83 3.34
C LEU A 143 -20.49 -21.30 3.06
N MET A 144 -21.33 -20.44 2.45
CA MET A 144 -22.66 -20.85 1.98
C MET A 144 -22.59 -21.82 0.80
N ASP A 145 -21.70 -21.57 -0.16
CA ASP A 145 -21.52 -22.40 -1.36
C ASP A 145 -20.82 -23.75 -1.02
N PHE A 146 -19.93 -23.75 -0.02
CA PHE A 146 -19.09 -24.89 0.40
C PHE A 146 -19.06 -25.04 1.94
N PRO A 147 -20.14 -25.54 2.56
CA PRO A 147 -20.24 -25.63 4.03
C PRO A 147 -19.29 -26.63 4.69
N ASN A 148 -18.66 -27.52 3.91
CA ASN A 148 -17.63 -28.46 4.39
C ASN A 148 -16.21 -28.02 3.97
N SER A 149 -16.04 -26.75 3.61
CA SER A 149 -14.74 -26.19 3.25
C SER A 149 -13.80 -26.18 4.45
N PRO A 150 -12.48 -26.39 4.27
CA PRO A 150 -11.49 -26.22 5.34
C PRO A 150 -11.42 -24.79 5.88
N LEU A 151 -12.00 -23.80 5.18
CA LEU A 151 -12.13 -22.42 5.69
C LEU A 151 -13.26 -22.25 6.73
N ALA A 152 -14.08 -23.29 6.94
CA ALA A 152 -15.19 -23.30 7.91
C ALA A 152 -14.78 -23.86 9.30
N GLU A 153 -13.58 -24.42 9.42
CA GLU A 153 -13.01 -24.99 10.67
C GLU A 153 -11.96 -24.06 11.29
#